data_AF-A0A933K515-F1
#
_entry.id   AF-A0A933K515-F1
#
_cell.length_a   1.000
_cell.length_b   1.000
_cell.length_c   1.000
_cell.angle_alpha   90.00
_cell.angle_beta   90.00
_cell.angle_gamma   90.00
#
_symmetry.space_group_name_H-M   'P 1'
#
loop_
_entity.id
_entity.type
_entity.pdbx_description
1 polymer ?
#
loop_
_entity_poly.entity_id
_entity_poly.type
_entity_poly.pdbx_seq_one_letter_code
_entity_poly.pdbx_strand_id
1 'polypeptide(L)'
;MCGIAGVAGEGAETRADLVARMLETIVHRGPDEGGTRVLPGAVIGNRRLSIIDLAGGRQPIANEDGSIQVVFNGEIYDYRRARELLEARGHRFATHSDTEVLVHRFEEAGERFLDGLNGMWGLALYHVPDRTLYLARDRFGKKPLYWTLRGGLLLFASELKALLVDPAQPRRIDLESLRRYLTFECVPSPATIFEGVNKLPPGTILAFRDGQARIRRYWDVGFLPRETPPTFDEAAQILSAHVDRAVGVRLVADVPIGIFLSGGIDSSTVAQEASRQHPGVKTFTVGFDGRGSSRPGLPWTFCRGWSTPWTNRSATPRSSPRTFSPGSPANRSRWRWAATGATRCSWATPRTSPTGWPGTTAFCRTGGDGCSAGPSTRSRCRWRTSAWISSSAGSSAASTGRRRSATRSGWVRSRPKRAWRCCRTRRGPRWAGPTGWRSSESSWKASR
;
A
#
# COMPACT_ATOMS: atom_id res chain seq x y z
N MET A 1 14.16 -4.74 -0.60
CA MET A 1 12.80 -4.73 -1.20
C MET A 1 12.93 -4.02 -2.51
N CYS A 2 12.51 -4.55 -3.65
CA CYS A 2 12.65 -3.85 -4.94
C CYS A 2 12.07 -2.42 -4.96
N GLY A 3 12.40 -1.67 -6.01
CA GLY A 3 11.80 -0.39 -6.35
C GLY A 3 11.45 -0.37 -7.83
N ILE A 4 10.31 0.21 -8.19
CA ILE A 4 9.90 0.40 -9.58
C ILE A 4 9.71 1.88 -9.86
N ALA A 5 9.95 2.29 -11.11
CA ALA A 5 9.72 3.64 -11.61
C ALA A 5 9.47 3.61 -13.12
N GLY A 6 8.73 4.59 -13.63
CA GLY A 6 8.51 4.71 -15.06
C GLY A 6 7.56 5.83 -15.44
N VAL A 7 7.32 5.94 -16.75
CA VAL A 7 6.44 6.91 -17.38
C VAL A 7 5.71 6.28 -18.56
N ALA A 8 4.46 6.66 -18.80
CA ALA A 8 3.70 6.29 -19.99
C ALA A 8 2.92 7.49 -20.55
N GLY A 9 2.65 7.44 -21.86
CA GLY A 9 1.93 8.46 -22.61
C GLY A 9 2.63 8.82 -23.92
N GLU A 10 2.08 9.80 -24.63
CA GLU A 10 2.62 10.23 -25.92
C GLU A 10 4.04 10.79 -25.78
N GLY A 11 5.00 10.25 -26.55
CA GLY A 11 6.41 10.63 -26.49
C GLY A 11 7.13 10.21 -25.22
N ALA A 12 6.56 9.34 -24.38
CA ALA A 12 7.15 8.90 -23.13
C ALA A 12 8.49 8.17 -23.32
N GLU A 13 8.71 7.51 -24.46
CA GLU A 13 9.98 6.86 -24.82
C GLU A 13 11.19 7.82 -24.80
N THR A 14 10.97 9.12 -25.03
CA THR A 14 12.00 10.17 -24.97
C THR A 14 12.46 10.50 -23.55
N ARG A 15 11.79 9.93 -22.53
CA ARG A 15 12.03 10.22 -21.11
C ARG A 15 12.89 9.15 -20.42
N ALA A 16 13.62 8.35 -21.18
CA ALA A 16 14.50 7.30 -20.64
C ALA A 16 15.50 7.84 -19.59
N ASP A 17 16.13 8.98 -19.85
CA ASP A 17 17.06 9.63 -18.91
C ASP A 17 16.39 10.05 -17.61
N LEU A 18 15.15 10.52 -17.67
CA LEU A 18 14.39 10.86 -16.47
C LEU A 18 14.16 9.61 -15.63
N VAL A 19 13.70 8.51 -16.24
CA VAL A 19 13.46 7.25 -15.53
C VAL A 19 14.76 6.69 -14.93
N ALA A 20 15.88 6.78 -15.65
CA ALA A 20 17.19 6.38 -15.11
C ALA A 20 17.53 7.16 -13.82
N ARG A 21 17.36 8.49 -13.81
CA ARG A 21 17.57 9.31 -12.60
C ARG A 21 16.56 8.99 -11.50
N MET A 22 15.30 8.68 -11.84
CA MET A 22 14.29 8.24 -10.86
C MET A 22 14.73 6.95 -10.17
N LEU A 23 15.18 5.96 -10.94
CA LEU A 23 15.68 4.67 -10.45
C LEU A 23 16.94 4.82 -9.60
N GLU A 24 17.80 5.79 -9.90
CA GLU A 24 18.98 6.08 -9.10
C GLU A 24 18.64 6.50 -7.67
N THR A 25 17.58 7.30 -7.49
CA THR A 25 17.15 7.70 -6.13
C THR A 25 16.66 6.53 -5.27
N ILE A 26 16.33 5.38 -5.87
CA ILE A 26 15.77 4.22 -5.19
C ILE A 26 16.66 2.98 -5.22
N VAL A 27 17.96 3.13 -5.52
CA VAL A 27 18.95 2.03 -5.47
C VAL A 27 18.96 1.31 -4.11
N HIS A 28 18.81 2.04 -3.00
CA HIS A 28 18.79 1.47 -1.65
C HIS A 28 17.67 0.44 -1.42
N ARG A 29 16.65 0.40 -2.29
CA ARG A 29 15.58 -0.60 -2.25
C ARG A 29 16.09 -1.93 -2.81
N GLY A 30 16.69 -1.89 -3.99
CA GLY A 30 17.21 -3.03 -4.73
C GLY A 30 18.63 -2.78 -5.22
N PRO A 31 19.64 -3.06 -4.39
CA PRO A 31 21.04 -2.78 -4.73
C PRO A 31 21.67 -3.83 -5.66
N ASP A 32 21.01 -4.98 -5.86
CA ASP A 32 21.63 -6.13 -6.53
C ASP A 32 21.64 -5.96 -8.05
N GLU A 33 20.52 -5.53 -8.62
CA GLU A 33 20.37 -5.37 -10.07
C GLU A 33 19.47 -4.17 -10.43
N GLY A 34 19.58 -3.69 -11.67
CA GLY A 34 18.67 -2.70 -12.23
C GLY A 34 18.39 -2.99 -13.70
N GLY A 35 17.18 -2.63 -14.14
CA GLY A 35 16.75 -2.82 -15.52
C GLY A 35 15.77 -1.74 -15.96
N THR A 36 15.83 -1.39 -17.23
CA THR A 36 14.94 -0.42 -17.87
C THR A 36 14.56 -0.93 -19.25
N ARG A 37 13.30 -0.75 -19.63
CA ARG A 37 12.80 -1.01 -20.97
C ARG A 37 12.18 0.27 -21.53
N VAL A 38 12.66 0.68 -22.69
CA VAL A 38 12.04 1.72 -23.52
C VAL A 38 11.10 1.01 -24.50
N LEU A 39 9.86 1.44 -24.53
CA LEU A 39 8.77 0.88 -25.32
C LEU A 39 8.08 2.03 -26.07
N PRO A 40 7.40 1.77 -27.20
CA PRO A 40 6.55 2.78 -27.82
C PRO A 40 5.49 3.27 -26.81
N GLY A 41 5.54 4.55 -26.42
CA GLY A 41 4.61 5.16 -25.47
C GLY A 41 4.90 4.88 -23.98
N ALA A 42 6.04 4.26 -23.62
CA ALA A 42 6.40 4.05 -22.22
C ALA A 42 7.90 3.82 -21.96
N VAL A 43 8.33 4.13 -20.74
CA VAL A 43 9.59 3.65 -20.17
C VAL A 43 9.29 3.09 -18.79
N ILE A 44 9.60 1.81 -18.56
CA ILE A 44 9.43 1.16 -17.25
C ILE A 44 10.76 0.58 -16.79
N GLY A 45 11.00 0.60 -15.48
CA GLY A 45 12.22 0.01 -14.93
C GLY A 45 12.13 -0.29 -13.44
N ASN A 46 13.16 -0.97 -12.95
CA ASN A 46 13.24 -1.45 -11.59
C ASN A 46 14.66 -1.39 -11.01
N ARG A 47 14.72 -1.43 -9.68
CA ARG A 47 15.86 -1.75 -8.84
C ARG A 47 15.51 -3.01 -8.06
N ARG A 48 16.30 -4.08 -8.20
CA ARG A 48 15.97 -5.41 -7.70
C ARG A 48 16.75 -5.73 -6.43
N LEU A 49 16.03 -6.25 -5.43
CA LEU A 49 16.63 -7.04 -4.36
C LEU A 49 16.28 -8.49 -4.68
N SER A 50 17.27 -9.33 -4.95
CA SER A 50 17.09 -10.69 -5.42
C SER A 50 16.75 -11.60 -4.23
N ILE A 51 15.50 -12.09 -4.19
CA ILE A 51 14.97 -12.94 -3.11
C ILE A 51 14.48 -14.30 -3.63
N ILE A 52 13.88 -14.30 -4.82
CA ILE A 52 13.43 -15.49 -5.56
C ILE A 52 14.08 -15.45 -6.94
N ASP A 53 14.59 -16.59 -7.40
CA ASP A 53 15.28 -16.79 -8.68
C ASP A 53 16.41 -15.79 -8.88
N LEU A 54 17.48 -15.94 -8.09
CA LEU A 54 18.58 -14.99 -8.03
C LEU A 54 19.19 -14.67 -9.42
N ALA A 55 19.26 -15.67 -10.31
CA ALA A 55 19.89 -15.55 -11.63
C ALA A 55 18.91 -15.17 -12.76
N GLY A 56 17.68 -15.69 -12.76
CA GLY A 56 16.72 -15.55 -13.87
C GLY A 56 15.70 -14.42 -13.70
N GLY A 57 15.46 -13.94 -12.48
CA GLY A 57 14.38 -12.99 -12.18
C GLY A 57 14.66 -11.52 -12.56
N ARG A 58 15.49 -11.26 -13.56
CA ARG A 58 15.79 -9.90 -14.04
C ARG A 58 14.54 -9.27 -14.63
N GLN A 59 14.27 -8.03 -14.24
CA GLN A 59 13.14 -7.25 -14.72
C GLN A 59 13.64 -6.05 -15.56
N PRO A 60 12.82 -5.48 -16.44
CA PRO A 60 11.43 -5.84 -16.78
C PRO A 60 11.30 -7.24 -17.41
N ILE A 61 10.25 -7.98 -17.04
CA ILE A 61 9.94 -9.32 -17.57
C ILE A 61 8.87 -9.20 -18.65
N ALA A 62 9.01 -9.99 -19.71
CA ALA A 62 8.12 -10.03 -20.85
C ALA A 62 7.39 -11.37 -20.93
N ASN A 63 6.23 -11.41 -21.60
CA ASN A 63 5.67 -12.68 -22.11
C ASN A 63 6.45 -13.14 -23.37
N GLU A 64 6.04 -14.27 -23.96
CA GLU A 64 6.75 -14.96 -25.04
C GLU A 64 6.95 -14.11 -26.29
N ASP A 65 5.97 -13.27 -26.64
CA ASP A 65 6.01 -12.41 -27.82
C ASP A 65 6.42 -10.97 -27.52
N GLY A 66 6.65 -10.64 -26.24
CA GLY A 66 7.05 -9.31 -25.79
C GLY A 66 5.94 -8.26 -25.79
N SER A 67 4.69 -8.62 -26.11
CA SER A 67 3.55 -7.69 -26.12
C SER A 67 3.15 -7.20 -24.73
N ILE A 68 3.53 -7.91 -23.68
CA ILE A 68 3.29 -7.54 -22.29
C ILE A 68 4.63 -7.41 -21.57
N GLN A 69 4.81 -6.33 -20.81
CA GLN A 69 6.02 -6.05 -20.05
C GLN A 69 5.67 -5.71 -18.60
N VAL A 70 6.37 -6.27 -17.61
CA VAL A 70 6.09 -6.02 -16.19
C VAL A 70 7.34 -5.64 -15.40
N VAL A 71 7.18 -4.67 -14.51
CA VAL A 71 8.08 -4.41 -13.38
C VAL A 71 7.32 -4.54 -12.07
N PHE A 72 7.95 -5.19 -11.09
CA PHE A 72 7.30 -5.71 -9.90
C PHE A 72 8.12 -5.49 -8.64
N ASN A 73 7.50 -4.84 -7.66
CA ASN A 73 7.99 -4.77 -6.29
C ASN A 73 7.06 -5.54 -5.37
N GLY A 74 7.37 -6.81 -5.14
CA GLY A 74 6.47 -7.68 -4.40
C GLY A 74 6.99 -9.09 -4.23
N GLU A 75 6.08 -9.94 -3.77
CA GLU A 75 6.17 -11.40 -3.74
C GLU A 75 4.77 -11.96 -4.03
N ILE A 76 4.68 -12.95 -4.91
CA ILE A 76 3.47 -13.77 -5.12
C ILE A 76 3.69 -15.11 -4.41
N TYR A 77 3.01 -15.31 -3.28
CA TYR A 77 3.20 -16.47 -2.40
C TYR A 77 2.73 -17.79 -3.04
N ASP A 78 1.73 -17.73 -3.91
CA ASP A 78 1.14 -18.89 -4.58
C ASP A 78 1.57 -19.04 -6.05
N TYR A 79 2.72 -18.46 -6.42
CA TYR A 79 3.18 -18.41 -7.81
C TYR A 79 3.44 -19.78 -8.43
N ARG A 80 3.94 -20.77 -7.66
CA ARG A 80 4.21 -22.12 -8.18
C ARG A 80 2.93 -22.80 -8.69
N ARG A 81 1.87 -22.75 -7.89
CA ARG A 81 0.55 -23.24 -8.30
C ARG A 81 -0.01 -22.45 -9.48
N ALA A 82 0.15 -21.13 -9.47
CA ALA A 82 -0.31 -20.31 -10.59
C ALA A 82 0.43 -20.65 -11.89
N ARG A 83 1.74 -20.88 -11.81
CA ARG A 83 2.59 -21.33 -12.92
C ARG A 83 2.15 -22.68 -13.46
N GLU A 84 1.99 -23.70 -12.61
CA GLU A 84 1.54 -25.04 -13.03
C GLU A 84 0.22 -24.97 -13.81
N LEU A 85 -0.73 -24.14 -13.36
CA LEU A 85 -2.01 -23.94 -14.03
C LEU A 85 -1.87 -23.24 -15.40
N LEU A 86 -0.89 -22.35 -15.55
CA LEU A 86 -0.63 -21.63 -16.80
C LEU A 86 0.16 -22.51 -17.78
N GLU A 87 1.16 -23.25 -17.31
CA GLU A 87 1.89 -24.23 -18.13
C GLU A 87 0.94 -25.30 -18.69
N ALA A 88 -0.02 -25.78 -17.87
CA ALA A 88 -1.06 -26.70 -18.32
C ALA A 88 -2.00 -26.10 -19.40
N ARG A 89 -2.03 -24.78 -19.57
CA ARG A 89 -2.76 -24.06 -20.61
C ARG A 89 -1.90 -23.68 -21.82
N GLY A 90 -0.62 -24.05 -21.81
CA GLY A 90 0.30 -23.85 -22.94
C GLY A 90 1.24 -22.66 -22.81
N HIS A 91 1.22 -21.93 -21.68
CA HIS A 91 2.16 -20.83 -21.41
C HIS A 91 3.59 -21.36 -21.22
N ARG A 92 4.58 -20.65 -21.76
CA ARG A 92 6.01 -20.99 -21.67
C ARG A 92 6.76 -19.92 -20.89
N PHE A 93 7.16 -20.30 -19.69
CA PHE A 93 7.96 -19.45 -18.80
C PHE A 93 9.44 -19.48 -19.19
N ALA A 94 10.06 -18.30 -19.27
CA ALA A 94 11.48 -18.08 -19.48
C ALA A 94 12.30 -17.97 -18.19
N THR A 95 11.65 -17.73 -17.05
CA THR A 95 12.28 -17.56 -15.72
C THR A 95 11.67 -18.49 -14.69
N HIS A 96 12.23 -18.55 -13.48
CA HIS A 96 11.61 -19.17 -12.31
C HIS A 96 11.07 -18.14 -11.31
N SER A 97 11.04 -16.86 -11.70
CA SER A 97 10.54 -15.77 -10.87
C SER A 97 9.04 -15.81 -10.74
N ASP A 98 8.56 -15.51 -9.54
CA ASP A 98 7.16 -15.25 -9.24
C ASP A 98 6.56 -14.12 -10.09
N THR A 99 7.40 -13.17 -10.53
CA THR A 99 6.98 -12.02 -11.32
C THR A 99 6.41 -12.40 -12.69
N GLU A 100 6.93 -13.45 -13.34
CA GLU A 100 6.54 -13.85 -14.69
C GLU A 100 5.10 -14.37 -14.76
N VAL A 101 4.57 -14.89 -13.66
CA VAL A 101 3.14 -15.28 -13.57
C VAL A 101 2.23 -14.11 -13.95
N LEU A 102 2.64 -12.86 -13.71
CA LEU A 102 1.81 -11.68 -13.99
C LEU A 102 1.55 -11.47 -15.48
N VAL A 103 2.54 -11.69 -16.35
CA VAL A 103 2.37 -11.47 -17.79
C VAL A 103 1.42 -12.51 -18.37
N HIS A 104 1.61 -13.78 -18.02
CA HIS A 104 0.76 -14.88 -18.48
C HIS A 104 -0.67 -14.83 -17.91
N ARG A 105 -0.84 -14.40 -16.66
CA ARG A 105 -2.19 -14.17 -16.13
C ARG A 105 -2.90 -13.01 -16.83
N PHE A 106 -2.15 -12.02 -17.31
CA PHE A 106 -2.73 -10.93 -18.11
C PHE A 106 -3.16 -11.42 -19.48
N GLU A 107 -2.40 -12.30 -20.13
CA GLU A 107 -2.83 -12.96 -21.38
C GLU A 107 -4.18 -13.67 -21.23
N GLU A 108 -4.36 -14.40 -20.12
CA GLU A 108 -5.58 -15.18 -19.87
C GLU A 108 -6.80 -14.34 -19.46
N ALA A 109 -6.58 -13.32 -18.64
CA ALA A 109 -7.66 -12.66 -17.90
C ALA A 109 -7.74 -11.14 -18.11
N GLY A 110 -6.82 -10.55 -18.88
CA GLY A 110 -6.69 -9.10 -19.06
C GLY A 110 -6.64 -8.37 -17.72
N GLU A 111 -7.49 -7.35 -17.55
CA GLU A 111 -7.55 -6.55 -16.31
C GLU A 111 -7.93 -7.33 -15.04
N ARG A 112 -8.38 -8.59 -15.16
CA ARG A 112 -8.70 -9.47 -14.02
C ARG A 112 -7.53 -10.37 -13.61
N PHE A 113 -6.33 -10.18 -14.15
CA PHE A 113 -5.15 -11.01 -13.85
C PHE A 113 -4.77 -11.09 -12.37
N LEU A 114 -5.21 -10.11 -11.56
CA LEU A 114 -4.96 -10.07 -10.11
C LEU A 114 -5.97 -10.87 -9.29
N ASP A 115 -7.07 -11.33 -9.88
CA ASP A 115 -8.14 -11.99 -9.17
C ASP A 115 -7.64 -13.32 -8.59
N GLY A 116 -7.82 -13.47 -7.27
CA GLY A 116 -7.36 -14.64 -6.52
C GLY A 116 -5.86 -14.73 -6.25
N LEU A 117 -5.02 -13.79 -6.70
CA LEU A 117 -3.58 -13.82 -6.41
C LEU A 117 -3.28 -13.59 -4.93
N ASN A 118 -2.35 -14.38 -4.38
CA ASN A 118 -1.88 -14.24 -3.01
C ASN A 118 -0.48 -13.67 -2.90
N GLY A 119 -0.33 -12.51 -2.26
CA GLY A 119 0.94 -11.82 -2.28
C GLY A 119 0.92 -10.43 -1.66
N MET A 120 1.99 -9.71 -1.93
CA MET A 120 2.13 -8.28 -1.67
C MET A 120 2.86 -7.64 -2.84
N TRP A 121 2.41 -6.48 -3.33
CA TRP A 121 2.92 -5.94 -4.58
C TRP A 121 2.59 -4.46 -4.77
N GLY A 122 3.54 -3.77 -5.39
CA GLY A 122 3.32 -2.59 -6.21
C GLY A 122 3.92 -2.91 -7.56
N LEU A 123 3.12 -2.86 -8.62
CA LEU A 123 3.53 -3.30 -9.96
C LEU A 123 3.13 -2.31 -11.03
N ALA A 124 3.84 -2.37 -12.14
CA ALA A 124 3.48 -1.72 -13.39
C ALA A 124 3.59 -2.74 -14.52
N LEU A 125 2.49 -2.95 -15.24
CA LEU A 125 2.39 -3.80 -16.41
C LEU A 125 2.03 -2.92 -17.60
N TYR A 126 2.77 -3.02 -18.69
CA TYR A 126 2.52 -2.29 -19.93
C TYR A 126 2.11 -3.26 -21.02
N HIS A 127 0.96 -3.02 -21.61
CA HIS A 127 0.45 -3.75 -22.76
C HIS A 127 0.78 -2.94 -24.02
N VAL A 128 1.73 -3.44 -24.81
CA VAL A 128 2.29 -2.74 -25.98
C VAL A 128 1.26 -2.54 -27.11
N PRO A 129 0.45 -3.55 -27.49
CA PRO A 129 -0.49 -3.42 -28.62
C PRO A 129 -1.47 -2.26 -28.49
N ASP A 130 -2.03 -2.02 -27.29
CA ASP A 130 -2.99 -0.93 -27.05
C ASP A 130 -2.41 0.26 -26.26
N ARG A 131 -1.10 0.22 -25.99
CA ARG A 131 -0.34 1.24 -25.26
C ARG A 131 -0.93 1.59 -23.88
N THR A 132 -1.42 0.58 -23.17
CA THR A 132 -2.03 0.77 -21.84
C THR A 132 -1.04 0.42 -20.72
N LEU A 133 -0.87 1.37 -19.79
CA LEU A 133 -0.15 1.13 -18.54
C LEU A 133 -1.13 0.76 -17.43
N TYR A 134 -0.90 -0.39 -16.80
CA TYR A 134 -1.61 -0.85 -15.61
C TYR A 134 -0.70 -0.73 -14.38
N LEU A 135 -1.10 0.11 -13.44
CA LEU A 135 -0.48 0.17 -12.11
C LEU A 135 -1.38 -0.54 -11.11
N ALA A 136 -0.84 -1.46 -10.31
CA ALA A 136 -1.63 -2.13 -9.29
C ALA A 136 -0.93 -2.18 -7.95
N ARG A 137 -1.73 -2.07 -6.89
CA ARG A 137 -1.26 -2.17 -5.51
C ARG A 137 -2.01 -3.27 -4.77
N ASP A 138 -1.29 -4.01 -3.93
CA ASP A 138 -1.85 -5.14 -3.20
C ASP A 138 -3.04 -4.77 -2.31
N ARG A 139 -3.77 -5.80 -1.92
CA ARG A 139 -5.01 -5.77 -1.13
C ARG A 139 -4.94 -4.86 0.09
N PHE A 140 -3.80 -4.82 0.78
CA PHE A 140 -3.60 -4.01 1.98
C PHE A 140 -2.62 -2.84 1.77
N GLY A 141 -2.12 -2.65 0.54
CA GLY A 141 -1.17 -1.60 0.21
C GLY A 141 0.18 -1.74 0.90
N LYS A 142 0.63 -2.97 1.17
CA LYS A 142 1.92 -3.25 1.82
C LYS A 142 3.09 -2.62 1.06
N LYS A 143 3.08 -2.75 -0.27
CA LYS A 143 4.12 -2.16 -1.12
C LYS A 143 3.67 -0.77 -1.57
N PRO A 144 4.49 0.28 -1.39
CA PRO A 144 4.11 1.63 -1.79
C PRO A 144 4.13 1.78 -3.31
N LEU A 145 3.16 2.52 -3.85
CA LEU A 145 3.12 2.92 -5.25
C LEU A 145 2.50 4.31 -5.35
N TYR A 146 3.27 5.25 -5.92
CA TYR A 146 2.91 6.64 -6.12
C TYR A 146 2.83 6.94 -7.61
N TRP A 147 1.98 7.89 -7.98
CA TRP A 147 1.83 8.33 -9.35
C TRP A 147 1.43 9.80 -9.47
N THR A 148 1.70 10.40 -10.61
CA THR A 148 1.22 11.73 -11.01
C THR A 148 0.85 11.73 -12.49
N LEU A 149 -0.10 12.58 -12.86
CA LEU A 149 -0.52 12.82 -14.25
C LEU A 149 -0.24 14.29 -14.58
N ARG A 150 0.63 14.53 -15.57
CA ARG A 150 1.11 15.86 -15.96
C ARG A 150 1.42 15.90 -17.45
N GLY A 151 0.90 16.90 -18.16
CA GLY A 151 1.18 17.09 -19.58
C GLY A 151 0.85 15.87 -20.45
N GLY A 152 -0.23 15.14 -20.11
CA GLY A 152 -0.61 13.90 -20.81
C GLY A 152 0.27 12.69 -20.49
N LEU A 153 1.25 12.81 -19.60
CA LEU A 153 2.12 11.71 -19.15
C LEU A 153 1.75 11.25 -17.74
N LEU A 154 1.71 9.94 -17.53
CA LEU A 154 1.63 9.34 -16.21
C LEU A 154 3.01 8.89 -15.76
N LEU A 155 3.51 9.45 -14.66
CA LEU A 155 4.74 9.00 -14.01
C LEU A 155 4.40 8.21 -12.75
N PHE A 156 5.16 7.16 -12.45
CA PHE A 156 4.98 6.34 -11.25
C PHE A 156 6.30 5.97 -10.59
N ALA A 157 6.25 5.70 -9.28
CA ALA A 157 7.39 5.16 -8.54
C ALA A 157 7.01 4.49 -7.21
N SER A 158 7.87 3.61 -6.71
CA SER A 158 7.77 3.05 -5.35
C SER A 158 8.01 4.07 -4.23
N GLU A 159 8.74 5.16 -4.50
CA GLU A 159 9.00 6.22 -3.52
C GLU A 159 8.69 7.59 -4.09
N LEU A 160 8.07 8.44 -3.26
CA LEU A 160 7.68 9.80 -3.61
C LEU A 160 8.84 10.64 -4.15
N LYS A 161 10.04 10.47 -3.58
CA LYS A 161 11.24 11.23 -3.96
C LYS A 161 11.69 10.98 -5.41
N ALA A 162 11.39 9.81 -5.97
CA ALA A 162 11.70 9.51 -7.36
C ALA A 162 10.87 10.40 -8.29
N LEU A 163 9.59 10.65 -7.98
CA LEU A 163 8.75 11.55 -8.77
C LEU A 163 9.21 13.02 -8.68
N LEU A 164 9.93 13.41 -7.62
CA LEU A 164 10.47 14.78 -7.47
C LEU A 164 11.75 15.03 -8.26
N VAL A 165 12.24 14.02 -8.98
CA VAL A 165 13.35 14.13 -9.95
C VAL A 165 12.87 14.81 -11.22
N ASP A 166 11.59 14.67 -11.55
CA ASP A 166 10.98 15.38 -12.67
C ASP A 166 10.94 16.89 -12.36
N PRO A 167 11.63 17.74 -13.14
CA PRO A 167 11.57 19.20 -12.95
C PRO A 167 10.17 19.77 -13.13
N ALA A 168 9.27 19.08 -13.85
CA ALA A 168 7.88 19.49 -14.01
C ALA A 168 7.02 19.24 -12.75
N GLN A 169 7.50 18.42 -11.80
CA GLN A 169 6.79 18.15 -10.55
C GLN A 169 7.08 19.25 -9.52
N PRO A 170 6.10 20.10 -9.17
CA PRO A 170 6.29 21.13 -8.16
C PRO A 170 6.55 20.51 -6.78
N ARG A 171 7.48 21.11 -6.04
CA ARG A 171 7.80 20.74 -4.65
C ARG A 171 6.96 21.57 -3.66
N ARG A 172 5.66 21.68 -3.93
CA ARG A 172 4.70 22.39 -3.08
C ARG A 172 4.03 21.41 -2.13
N ILE A 173 3.97 21.78 -0.85
CA ILE A 173 3.32 20.99 0.18
C ILE A 173 1.81 21.21 0.09
N ASP A 174 1.04 20.12 0.01
CA ASP A 174 -0.41 20.20 0.15
C ASP A 174 -0.77 20.43 1.62
N LEU A 175 -1.26 21.63 1.94
CA LEU A 175 -1.53 22.05 3.33
C LEU A 175 -2.60 21.18 4.01
N GLU A 176 -3.55 20.64 3.23
CA GLU A 176 -4.54 19.71 3.75
C GLU A 176 -3.89 18.35 4.13
N SER A 177 -2.96 17.85 3.31
CA SER A 177 -2.15 16.68 3.66
C SER A 177 -1.20 16.93 4.83
N LEU A 178 -0.64 18.13 4.97
CA LEU A 178 0.12 18.51 6.15
C LEU A 178 -0.75 18.49 7.41
N ARG A 179 -1.97 19.02 7.35
CA ARG A 179 -2.95 18.95 8.46
C ARG A 179 -3.26 17.51 8.84
N ARG A 180 -3.46 16.63 7.85
CA ARG A 180 -3.66 15.18 8.07
C ARG A 180 -2.44 14.55 8.73
N TYR A 181 -1.23 14.88 8.28
CA TYR A 181 0.00 14.40 8.87
C TYR A 181 0.13 14.82 10.34
N LEU A 182 -0.14 16.09 10.67
CA LEU A 182 -0.09 16.57 12.06
C LEU A 182 -1.17 15.94 12.95
N THR A 183 -2.31 15.55 12.38
CA THR A 183 -3.41 14.91 13.11
C THR A 183 -3.23 13.40 13.31
N PHE A 184 -2.80 12.70 12.25
CA PHE A 184 -2.78 11.23 12.19
C PHE A 184 -1.37 10.64 12.23
N GLU A 185 -0.35 11.49 12.36
CA GLU A 185 1.09 11.17 12.20
C GLU A 185 1.44 10.52 10.84
N CYS A 186 0.50 10.56 9.88
CA CYS A 186 0.63 10.01 8.55
C CYS A 186 -0.26 10.75 7.55
N VAL A 187 0.08 10.69 6.26
CA VAL A 187 -0.83 11.11 5.19
C VAL A 187 -1.58 9.89 4.66
N PRO A 188 -2.90 9.75 4.90
CA PRO A 188 -3.68 8.63 4.39
C PRO A 188 -3.72 8.59 2.86
N SER A 189 -3.81 7.40 2.28
CA SER A 189 -4.14 7.23 0.86
C SER A 189 -5.51 7.85 0.58
N PRO A 190 -5.76 8.45 -0.61
CA PRO A 190 -4.89 8.54 -1.78
C PRO A 190 -3.87 9.69 -1.76
N ALA A 191 -3.85 10.52 -0.72
CA ALA A 191 -3.04 11.73 -0.71
C ALA A 191 -1.55 11.46 -0.44
N THR A 192 -0.72 12.45 -0.76
CA THR A 192 0.68 12.54 -0.37
C THR A 192 0.98 13.94 0.16
N ILE A 193 2.17 14.16 0.73
CA ILE A 193 2.53 15.49 1.22
C ILE A 193 2.70 16.52 0.10
N PHE A 194 2.86 16.10 -1.17
CA PHE A 194 3.07 17.00 -2.31
C PHE A 194 1.82 17.14 -3.16
N GLU A 195 1.59 18.38 -3.60
CA GLU A 195 0.51 18.71 -4.53
C GLU A 195 0.63 17.93 -5.85
N GLY A 196 -0.48 17.32 -6.26
CA GLY A 196 -0.61 16.59 -7.53
C GLY A 196 0.18 15.29 -7.60
N VAL A 197 0.69 14.77 -6.48
CA VAL A 197 1.16 13.39 -6.39
C VAL A 197 0.20 12.57 -5.56
N ASN A 198 -0.21 11.43 -6.11
CA ASN A 198 -1.16 10.51 -5.51
C ASN A 198 -0.46 9.23 -5.07
N LYS A 199 -0.98 8.61 -4.01
CA LYS A 199 -0.64 7.27 -3.55
C LYS A 199 -1.76 6.34 -4.00
N LEU A 200 -1.43 5.32 -4.79
CA LEU A 200 -2.44 4.39 -5.30
C LEU A 200 -3.12 3.68 -4.11
N PRO A 201 -4.46 3.71 -3.98
CA PRO A 201 -5.14 3.06 -2.85
C PRO A 201 -4.90 1.53 -2.82
N PRO A 202 -4.93 0.91 -1.63
CA PRO A 202 -4.93 -0.55 -1.50
C PRO A 202 -6.03 -1.23 -2.32
N GLY A 203 -5.76 -2.42 -2.87
CA GLY A 203 -6.75 -3.21 -3.60
C GLY A 203 -7.24 -2.58 -4.91
N THR A 204 -6.48 -1.65 -5.49
CA THR A 204 -6.85 -0.96 -6.73
C THR A 204 -5.86 -1.20 -7.86
N ILE A 205 -6.40 -1.12 -9.08
CA ILE A 205 -5.68 -1.07 -10.34
C ILE A 205 -6.01 0.25 -11.03
N LEU A 206 -5.00 0.90 -11.60
CA LEU A 206 -5.10 2.09 -12.42
C LEU A 206 -4.73 1.71 -13.84
N ALA A 207 -5.65 1.90 -14.79
CA ALA A 207 -5.38 1.80 -16.21
C ALA A 207 -5.16 3.21 -16.78
N PHE A 208 -4.05 3.40 -17.48
CA PHE A 208 -3.71 4.65 -18.13
C PHE A 208 -3.54 4.45 -19.63
N ARG A 209 -4.33 5.19 -20.40
CA ARG A 209 -4.38 5.15 -21.86
C ARG A 209 -4.90 6.49 -22.38
N ASP A 210 -4.35 6.96 -23.49
CA ASP A 210 -4.80 8.19 -24.18
C ASP A 210 -4.90 9.41 -23.25
N GLY A 211 -3.91 9.57 -22.37
CA GLY A 211 -3.86 10.68 -21.40
C GLY A 211 -4.85 10.57 -20.23
N GLN A 212 -5.65 9.50 -20.15
CA GLN A 212 -6.66 9.29 -19.13
C GLN A 212 -6.25 8.19 -18.15
N ALA A 213 -6.36 8.47 -16.84
CA ALA A 213 -6.17 7.48 -15.79
C ALA A 213 -7.52 7.07 -15.21
N ARG A 214 -7.81 5.77 -15.18
CA ARG A 214 -9.02 5.19 -14.58
C ARG A 214 -8.64 4.22 -13.48
N ILE A 215 -9.16 4.46 -12.27
CA ILE A 215 -8.90 3.61 -11.10
C ILE A 215 -10.11 2.74 -10.84
N ARG A 216 -9.89 1.43 -10.72
CA ARG A 216 -10.90 0.44 -10.32
C ARG A 216 -10.39 -0.31 -9.09
N ARG A 217 -11.30 -0.57 -8.14
CA ARG A 217 -11.03 -1.50 -7.04
C ARG A 217 -11.21 -2.93 -7.55
N TYR A 218 -10.17 -3.75 -7.45
CA TYR A 218 -10.25 -5.19 -7.77
C TYR A 218 -10.47 -6.04 -6.50
N TRP A 219 -10.20 -5.47 -5.32
CA TRP A 219 -10.38 -6.18 -4.05
C TRP A 219 -10.80 -5.23 -2.93
N ASP A 220 -11.71 -5.70 -2.07
CA ASP A 220 -12.09 -5.04 -0.82
C ASP A 220 -12.24 -6.07 0.30
N VAL A 221 -12.17 -5.61 1.55
CA VAL A 221 -12.45 -6.43 2.72
C VAL A 221 -13.96 -6.51 2.95
N GLY A 222 -14.52 -7.71 2.80
CA GLY A 222 -15.90 -7.98 3.17
C GLY A 222 -16.01 -8.37 4.64
N PHE A 223 -16.61 -7.51 5.47
CA PHE A 223 -17.04 -7.88 6.82
C PHE A 223 -18.49 -8.36 6.76
N LEU A 224 -18.68 -9.59 6.29
CA LEU A 224 -20.01 -10.20 6.28
C LEU A 224 -20.26 -10.88 7.62
N PRO A 225 -21.39 -10.56 8.31
CA PRO A 225 -21.78 -11.31 9.48
C PRO A 225 -21.99 -12.78 9.09
N ARG A 226 -21.42 -13.69 9.88
CA ARG A 226 -21.75 -15.12 9.75
C ARG A 226 -23.13 -15.33 10.34
N GLU A 227 -24.01 -16.02 9.61
CA GLU A 227 -25.34 -16.42 10.10
C GLU A 227 -25.22 -17.22 11.40
N THR A 228 -24.23 -18.12 11.45
CA THR A 228 -23.84 -18.85 12.65
C THR A 228 -22.38 -18.54 12.99
N PRO A 229 -22.12 -17.69 14.01
CA PRO A 229 -20.75 -17.45 14.46
C PRO A 229 -20.16 -18.71 15.10
N PRO A 230 -18.86 -18.99 14.92
CA PRO A 230 -18.20 -20.11 15.58
C PRO A 230 -18.19 -19.90 17.11
N THR A 231 -18.15 -21.00 17.85
CA THR A 231 -17.80 -20.99 19.28
C THR A 231 -16.37 -20.45 19.48
N PHE A 232 -16.01 -20.12 20.72
CA PHE A 232 -14.66 -19.63 21.02
C PHE A 232 -13.57 -20.61 20.60
N ASP A 233 -13.74 -21.91 20.90
CA ASP A 233 -12.74 -22.94 20.59
C ASP A 233 -12.62 -23.16 19.09
N GLU A 234 -13.74 -23.19 18.35
CA GLU A 234 -13.72 -23.25 16.88
C GLU A 234 -13.04 -22.02 16.28
N ALA A 235 -13.35 -20.81 16.79
CA ALA A 235 -12.72 -19.58 16.33
C ALA A 235 -11.20 -19.58 16.58
N ALA A 236 -10.77 -20.09 17.74
CA ALA A 236 -9.36 -20.22 18.09
C ALA A 236 -8.64 -21.21 17.15
N GLN A 237 -9.24 -22.35 16.84
CA GLN A 237 -8.70 -23.33 15.90
C GLN A 237 -8.61 -22.75 14.48
N ILE A 238 -9.66 -22.07 14.01
CA ILE A 238 -9.68 -21.39 12.71
C ILE A 238 -8.58 -20.33 12.63
N LEU A 239 -8.43 -19.51 13.66
CA LEU A 239 -7.38 -18.49 13.72
C LEU A 239 -5.99 -19.13 13.70
N SER A 240 -5.77 -20.17 14.51
CA SER A 240 -4.49 -20.88 14.56
C SER A 240 -4.12 -21.44 13.19
N ALA A 241 -5.07 -22.10 12.50
CA ALA A 241 -4.85 -22.63 11.15
C ALA A 241 -4.56 -21.52 10.11
N HIS A 242 -5.20 -20.35 10.24
CA HIS A 242 -4.93 -19.21 9.38
C HIS A 242 -3.55 -18.59 9.62
N VAL A 243 -3.14 -18.47 10.88
CA VAL A 243 -1.80 -17.96 11.26
C VAL A 243 -0.72 -18.92 10.76
N ASP A 244 -0.88 -20.22 11.02
CA ASP A 244 -0.01 -21.29 10.54
C ASP A 244 0.22 -21.20 9.02
N ARG A 245 -0.86 -21.19 8.25
CA ARG A 245 -0.80 -21.06 6.80
C ARG A 245 -0.19 -19.73 6.36
N ALA A 246 -0.56 -18.63 7.00
CA ALA A 246 -0.07 -17.30 6.62
C ALA A 246 1.43 -17.16 6.81
N VAL A 247 1.98 -17.73 7.88
CA VAL A 247 3.42 -17.79 8.14
C VAL A 247 4.08 -18.72 7.14
N GLY A 248 3.57 -19.95 6.97
CA GLY A 248 4.18 -20.95 6.07
C GLY A 248 4.37 -20.47 4.64
N VAL A 249 3.34 -19.88 4.01
CA VAL A 249 3.43 -19.39 2.61
C VAL A 249 4.41 -18.22 2.43
N ARG A 250 4.83 -17.59 3.53
CA ARG A 250 5.79 -16.49 3.53
C ARG A 250 7.22 -16.96 3.78
N LEU A 251 7.42 -18.17 4.26
CA LEU A 251 8.77 -18.72 4.48
C LEU A 251 9.44 -19.22 3.18
N VAL A 252 8.84 -18.99 2.02
CA VAL A 252 9.42 -19.34 0.71
C VAL A 252 10.39 -18.24 0.28
N ALA A 253 11.70 -18.49 0.38
CA ALA A 253 12.75 -17.60 -0.10
C ALA A 253 14.01 -18.42 -0.49
N ASP A 254 14.76 -17.96 -1.49
CA ASP A 254 16.05 -18.56 -1.89
C ASP A 254 17.23 -18.01 -1.06
N VAL A 255 16.91 -17.23 -0.01
CA VAL A 255 17.87 -16.56 0.86
C VAL A 255 17.53 -16.77 2.33
N PRO A 256 18.49 -16.62 3.27
CA PRO A 256 18.22 -16.78 4.71
C PRO A 256 17.06 -15.90 5.22
N ILE A 257 16.28 -16.47 6.13
CA ILE A 257 15.09 -15.81 6.70
C ILE A 257 15.37 -15.32 8.12
N GLY A 258 14.95 -14.08 8.39
CA GLY A 258 14.98 -13.46 9.70
C GLY A 258 13.59 -13.05 10.20
N ILE A 259 13.44 -12.94 11.52
CA ILE A 259 12.20 -12.46 12.15
C ILE A 259 12.50 -11.33 13.11
N PHE A 260 11.75 -10.23 13.00
CA PHE A 260 11.77 -9.20 14.02
C PHE A 260 10.94 -9.64 15.23
N LEU A 261 11.60 -9.80 16.38
CA LEU A 261 10.99 -10.23 17.63
C LEU A 261 11.00 -9.07 18.63
N SER A 262 9.85 -8.45 18.87
CA SER A 262 9.72 -7.39 19.87
C SER A 262 9.41 -7.90 21.27
N GLY A 263 9.02 -9.18 21.39
CA GLY A 263 8.51 -9.79 22.63
C GLY A 263 7.03 -9.51 22.90
N GLY A 264 6.34 -8.81 21.98
CA GLY A 264 4.89 -8.69 22.00
C GLY A 264 4.20 -9.90 21.36
N ILE A 265 2.95 -10.16 21.74
CA ILE A 265 2.19 -11.36 21.36
C ILE A 265 2.25 -11.64 19.84
N ASP A 266 1.97 -10.65 18.98
CA ASP A 266 1.98 -10.87 17.53
C ASP A 266 3.35 -11.33 17.00
N SER A 267 4.44 -10.68 17.43
CA SER A 267 5.79 -11.03 16.97
C SER A 267 6.24 -12.38 17.51
N SER A 268 5.82 -12.71 18.73
CA SER A 268 6.12 -14.00 19.37
C SER A 268 5.34 -15.13 18.70
N THR A 269 4.06 -14.92 18.36
CA THR A 269 3.26 -15.90 17.61
C THR A 269 3.86 -16.17 16.24
N VAL A 270 4.22 -15.13 15.48
CA VAL A 270 4.88 -15.30 14.17
C VAL A 270 6.22 -16.01 14.32
N ALA A 271 7.04 -15.63 15.30
CA ALA A 271 8.34 -16.27 15.55
C ALA A 271 8.19 -17.74 15.95
N GLN A 272 7.21 -18.07 16.79
CA GLN A 272 6.93 -19.44 17.23
C GLN A 272 6.56 -20.30 16.02
N GLU A 273 5.58 -19.84 15.26
CA GLU A 273 5.06 -20.59 14.12
C GLU A 273 6.13 -20.79 13.05
N ALA A 274 6.91 -19.74 12.76
CA ALA A 274 7.97 -19.85 11.79
C ALA A 274 9.10 -20.78 12.24
N SER A 275 9.45 -20.79 13.52
CA SER A 275 10.50 -21.67 14.05
C SER A 275 10.09 -23.14 14.03
N ARG A 276 8.79 -23.42 14.16
CA ARG A 276 8.22 -24.77 14.03
C ARG A 276 8.30 -25.29 12.60
N GLN A 277 8.00 -24.43 11.62
CA GLN A 277 7.98 -24.80 10.21
C GLN A 277 9.36 -24.73 9.54
N HIS A 278 10.25 -23.87 10.02
CA HIS A 278 11.60 -23.69 9.51
C HIS A 278 12.59 -23.60 10.69
N PRO A 279 13.12 -24.74 11.16
CA PRO A 279 14.14 -24.74 12.21
C PRO A 279 15.34 -23.86 11.85
N GLY A 280 15.94 -23.22 12.85
CA GLY A 280 17.14 -22.38 12.66
C GLY A 280 16.88 -20.95 12.17
N VAL A 281 15.62 -20.50 12.08
CA VAL A 281 15.30 -19.09 11.77
C VAL A 281 15.91 -18.17 12.84
N LYS A 282 16.54 -17.09 12.38
CA LYS A 282 17.18 -16.10 13.26
C LYS A 282 16.19 -15.04 13.69
N THR A 283 16.24 -14.68 14.96
CA THR A 283 15.41 -13.62 15.53
C THR A 283 16.24 -12.38 15.86
N PHE A 284 15.65 -11.21 15.60
CA PHE A 284 16.30 -9.91 15.74
C PHE A 284 15.44 -8.98 16.60
N THR A 285 16.05 -8.39 17.62
CA THR A 285 15.38 -7.44 18.53
C THR A 285 16.13 -6.12 18.55
N VAL A 286 15.40 -5.00 18.69
CA VAL A 286 15.97 -3.68 19.00
C VAL A 286 15.47 -3.21 20.34
N GLY A 287 16.40 -2.76 21.16
CA GLY A 287 16.13 -1.99 22.37
C GLY A 287 16.96 -0.72 22.41
N PHE A 288 16.52 0.25 23.19
CA PHE A 288 17.33 1.40 23.57
C PHE A 288 17.97 1.15 24.93
N ASP A 289 19.25 1.52 25.07
CA ASP A 289 19.93 1.45 26.36
C ASP A 289 19.43 2.57 27.28
N GLY A 290 18.61 2.25 28.27
CA GLY A 290 18.10 3.21 29.25
C GLY A 290 17.14 2.61 30.29
N ARG A 291 17.18 3.13 31.52
CA ARG A 291 16.26 2.77 32.62
C ARG A 291 14.86 3.35 32.33
N GLY A 292 14.09 2.70 31.45
CA GLY A 292 12.71 3.12 31.19
C GLY A 292 12.06 2.60 29.90
N SER A 293 12.81 2.01 28.96
CA SER A 293 12.24 1.52 27.70
C SER A 293 12.52 0.04 27.48
N SER A 294 11.44 -0.75 27.34
CA SER A 294 11.37 -2.18 27.01
C SER A 294 12.18 -3.11 27.92
N ARG A 295 11.52 -4.00 28.67
CA ARG A 295 12.17 -5.11 29.37
C ARG A 295 12.93 -5.98 28.35
N PRO A 296 14.28 -5.98 28.31
CA PRO A 296 15.03 -6.85 27.40
C PRO A 296 14.81 -8.35 27.72
N GLY A 297 14.21 -8.68 28.88
CA GLY A 297 13.94 -10.04 29.31
C GLY A 297 12.87 -10.79 28.50
N LEU A 298 11.85 -10.14 27.94
CA LEU A 298 10.72 -10.85 27.29
C LEU A 298 11.13 -11.57 25.98
N PRO A 299 11.84 -10.94 25.03
CA PRO A 299 12.41 -11.63 23.87
C PRO A 299 13.40 -12.73 24.28
N TRP A 300 14.21 -12.47 25.32
CA TRP A 300 15.18 -13.43 25.88
C TRP A 300 14.52 -14.72 26.38
N THR A 301 13.43 -14.61 27.15
CA THR A 301 12.70 -15.76 27.69
C THR A 301 12.08 -16.60 26.57
N PHE A 302 11.57 -15.94 25.53
CA PHE A 302 11.02 -16.61 24.35
C PHE A 302 12.10 -17.41 23.61
N CYS A 303 13.26 -16.82 23.30
CA CYS A 303 14.32 -17.51 22.55
C CYS A 303 14.90 -18.71 23.31
N ARG A 304 15.03 -18.64 24.64
CA ARG A 304 15.47 -19.78 25.47
C ARG A 304 14.48 -20.93 25.46
N GLY A 305 13.17 -20.66 25.46
CA GLY A 305 12.14 -21.69 25.47
C GLY A 305 12.04 -22.51 24.18
N TRP A 306 12.49 -21.94 23.06
CA TRP A 306 12.32 -22.54 21.72
C TRP A 306 13.62 -22.84 20.99
N SER A 307 14.78 -22.74 21.67
CA SER A 307 16.11 -23.04 21.11
C SER A 307 16.41 -22.35 19.76
N THR A 308 15.93 -21.12 19.59
CA THR A 308 16.16 -20.35 18.35
C THR A 308 17.42 -19.50 18.48
N PRO A 309 18.30 -19.45 17.45
CA PRO A 309 19.44 -18.54 17.44
C PRO A 309 18.97 -17.09 17.56
N TRP A 310 19.44 -16.38 18.59
CA TRP A 310 19.01 -15.02 18.91
C TRP A 310 20.16 -14.03 18.78
N THR A 311 19.92 -12.89 18.13
CA THR A 311 20.88 -11.79 18.03
C THR A 311 20.24 -10.50 18.54
N ASN A 312 20.80 -9.94 19.62
CA ASN A 312 20.40 -8.63 20.14
C ASN A 312 21.28 -7.52 19.57
N ARG A 313 20.68 -6.40 19.20
CA ARG A 313 21.42 -5.16 18.95
C ARG A 313 20.84 -4.05 19.82
N SER A 314 21.66 -3.51 20.70
CA SER A 314 21.33 -2.32 21.49
C SER A 314 21.64 -1.04 20.72
N ALA A 315 20.79 -0.03 20.87
CA ALA A 315 21.04 1.32 20.38
C ALA A 315 21.25 2.27 21.56
N THR A 316 22.44 2.89 21.64
CA THR A 316 22.73 3.90 22.67
C THR A 316 22.13 5.26 22.32
N PRO A 317 21.47 5.96 23.27
CA PRO A 317 20.90 7.28 23.05
C PRO A 317 21.95 8.35 22.68
N ARG A 318 23.23 8.21 23.06
CA ARG A 318 24.29 9.21 22.81
C ARG A 318 24.94 9.14 21.42
N SER A 319 24.66 8.11 20.62
CA SER A 319 25.08 8.02 19.20
C SER A 319 24.25 8.92 18.25
N SER A 320 23.46 9.84 18.82
CA SER A 320 22.35 10.55 18.19
C SER A 320 22.52 12.07 17.97
N PRO A 321 23.57 12.80 18.39
CA PRO A 321 23.69 14.21 17.92
C PRO A 321 24.58 14.35 16.68
N ARG A 322 25.62 13.52 16.52
CA ARG A 322 26.63 13.72 15.45
C ARG A 322 26.24 13.15 14.09
N THR A 323 25.29 12.23 14.02
CA THR A 323 24.64 11.76 12.77
C THR A 323 23.40 12.57 12.39
N PHE A 324 23.06 13.59 13.20
CA PHE A 324 21.85 14.41 13.09
C PHE A 324 22.10 15.78 12.47
N SER A 325 23.35 16.10 12.13
CA SER A 325 23.62 17.27 11.30
C SER A 325 23.21 16.95 9.85
N PRO A 326 22.53 17.86 9.12
CA PRO A 326 22.13 17.67 7.72
C PRO A 326 23.29 17.43 6.74
N GLY A 327 24.52 17.25 7.24
CA GLY A 327 25.77 17.06 6.52
C GLY A 327 26.04 15.66 5.93
N SER A 328 25.49 14.56 6.47
CA SER A 328 25.84 13.20 5.99
C SER A 328 25.12 12.85 4.68
N PRO A 329 25.84 12.55 3.57
CA PRO A 329 25.25 12.26 2.26
C PRO A 329 24.27 11.08 2.27
N ALA A 330 24.56 10.05 3.07
CA ALA A 330 23.77 8.82 3.16
C ALA A 330 22.40 9.00 3.85
N ASN A 331 22.21 10.07 4.62
CA ASN A 331 20.99 10.27 5.44
C ASN A 331 20.09 11.41 4.92
N ARG A 332 20.59 12.30 4.05
CA ARG A 332 19.79 13.41 3.48
C ARG A 332 18.55 12.93 2.72
N SER A 333 18.58 11.74 2.13
CA SER A 333 17.48 11.17 1.34
C SER A 333 16.43 10.42 2.17
N ARG A 334 16.78 9.97 3.39
CA ARG A 334 15.89 9.24 4.32
C ARG A 334 14.97 10.18 5.09
N TRP A 335 15.48 11.36 5.45
CA TRP A 335 14.81 12.30 6.34
C TRP A 335 13.81 13.22 5.65
N ARG A 336 13.93 13.44 4.34
CA ARG A 336 13.30 14.65 3.79
C ARG A 336 11.78 14.54 3.58
N TRP A 337 11.18 13.40 3.23
CA TRP A 337 9.74 13.39 2.87
C TRP A 337 8.97 12.06 3.06
N ALA A 338 9.43 11.15 3.92
CA ALA A 338 8.68 9.92 4.23
C ALA A 338 7.66 10.17 5.36
N ALA A 339 6.60 10.92 5.08
CA ALA A 339 5.43 11.09 5.96
C ALA A 339 4.52 9.84 5.92
N THR A 340 5.09 8.65 6.08
CA THR A 340 4.36 7.42 6.39
C THR A 340 4.26 7.32 7.91
N GLY A 341 3.13 6.85 8.44
CA GLY A 341 2.81 6.75 9.89
C GLY A 341 3.74 5.88 10.73
N ALA A 342 4.85 5.45 10.15
CA ALA A 342 5.91 4.74 10.83
C ALA A 342 6.97 5.71 11.36
N THR A 343 6.75 7.03 11.45
CA THR A 343 7.85 7.95 11.76
C THR A 343 8.55 7.52 13.05
N ARG A 344 7.87 7.21 14.18
CA ARG A 344 8.50 6.69 15.44
C ARG A 344 9.00 5.22 15.43
N CYS A 345 8.40 4.31 14.68
CA CYS A 345 8.88 2.91 14.61
C CYS A 345 10.00 2.69 13.57
N SER A 346 10.09 3.57 12.57
CA SER A 346 11.08 3.49 11.48
C SER A 346 12.47 4.02 11.86
N TRP A 347 12.67 4.54 13.08
CA TRP A 347 14.00 4.95 13.60
C TRP A 347 14.91 3.75 13.88
N ALA A 348 14.33 2.60 14.25
CA ALA A 348 15.05 1.40 14.67
C ALA A 348 15.33 0.44 13.51
N THR A 349 14.39 0.32 12.57
CA THR A 349 14.43 -0.64 11.43
C THR A 349 15.68 -0.54 10.53
N PRO A 350 16.28 0.64 10.29
CA PRO A 350 17.49 0.78 9.47
C PRO A 350 18.77 0.35 10.18
N ARG A 351 18.79 0.40 11.52
CA ARG A 351 19.91 -0.10 12.32
C ARG A 351 19.85 -1.63 12.47
N THR A 352 18.71 -2.23 12.14
CA THR A 352 18.49 -3.69 12.08
C THR A 352 18.36 -4.28 10.71
N SER A 353 18.39 -3.49 9.63
CA SER A 353 18.72 -4.10 8.35
C SER A 353 20.03 -4.85 8.56
N PRO A 354 20.11 -6.14 8.20
CA PRO A 354 21.28 -6.97 8.45
C PRO A 354 22.50 -6.39 7.73
N THR A 355 23.12 -5.38 8.32
CA THR A 355 24.26 -4.64 7.78
C THR A 355 25.54 -5.49 7.76
N GLY A 356 25.45 -6.74 8.22
CA GLY A 356 26.48 -7.76 8.05
C GLY A 356 25.96 -9.09 7.49
N TRP A 357 24.72 -9.15 6.98
CA TRP A 357 24.13 -10.36 6.36
C TRP A 357 23.43 -9.96 5.04
N PRO A 358 24.18 -9.95 3.91
CA PRO A 358 23.60 -9.68 2.58
C PRO A 358 22.53 -10.71 2.23
N GLY A 359 21.47 -10.29 1.53
CA GLY A 359 20.40 -11.18 1.05
C GLY A 359 19.57 -11.80 2.17
N THR A 360 18.78 -11.02 2.92
CA THR A 360 17.91 -11.55 3.98
C THR A 360 16.52 -10.95 3.89
N THR A 361 15.49 -11.81 3.90
CA THR A 361 14.09 -11.40 4.05
C THR A 361 13.72 -11.40 5.53
N ALA A 362 13.03 -10.35 5.99
CA ALA A 362 12.65 -10.21 7.39
C ALA A 362 11.14 -10.00 7.57
N PHE A 363 10.54 -10.79 8.47
CA PHE A 363 9.13 -10.62 8.85
C PHE A 363 8.91 -9.46 9.80
N CYS A 364 7.93 -8.60 9.48
CA CYS A 364 7.54 -7.46 10.30
C CYS A 364 6.02 -7.42 10.53
N ARG A 365 5.65 -6.92 11.72
CA ARG A 365 4.35 -7.01 12.40
C ARG A 365 3.22 -6.12 11.85
N THR A 366 3.40 -5.31 10.81
CA THR A 366 2.40 -4.28 10.44
C THR A 366 1.05 -4.89 10.01
N GLY A 367 0.09 -5.02 10.95
CA GLY A 367 -1.27 -5.52 10.72
C GLY A 367 -2.00 -6.13 11.93
N GLY A 368 -1.29 -6.73 12.91
CA GLY A 368 -1.91 -7.48 14.03
C GLY A 368 -2.91 -6.66 14.86
N ASP A 369 -2.51 -5.47 15.30
CA ASP A 369 -3.37 -4.54 16.06
C ASP A 369 -4.58 -4.04 15.23
N GLY A 370 -4.41 -3.90 13.91
CA GLY A 370 -5.47 -3.46 12.99
C GLY A 370 -6.55 -4.52 12.75
N CYS A 371 -6.21 -5.81 12.86
CA CYS A 371 -7.17 -6.92 12.75
C CYS A 371 -7.87 -7.25 14.07
N SER A 372 -7.26 -6.91 15.21
CA SER A 372 -7.71 -7.32 16.56
C SER A 372 -8.31 -6.18 17.39
N ALA A 373 -8.43 -4.97 16.83
CA ALA A 373 -8.92 -3.78 17.52
C ALA A 373 -8.12 -3.42 18.79
N GLY A 374 -6.79 -3.58 18.76
CA GLY A 374 -5.86 -2.96 19.72
C GLY A 374 -5.37 -1.61 19.20
N PRO A 375 -5.12 -0.57 20.03
CA PRO A 375 -4.92 -0.53 21.48
C PRO A 375 -5.98 0.28 22.28
N SER A 376 -6.10 -0.05 23.59
CA SER A 376 -6.61 0.72 24.76
C SER A 376 -7.59 1.91 24.58
N THR A 377 -8.44 1.88 23.56
CA THR A 377 -9.50 2.86 23.27
C THR A 377 -10.86 2.21 23.18
N ARG A 378 -11.04 1.03 23.83
CA ARG A 378 -12.36 0.43 24.06
C ARG A 378 -13.32 1.38 24.83
N SER A 379 -12.82 2.48 25.43
CA SER A 379 -13.63 3.48 26.14
C SER A 379 -13.94 4.77 25.37
N ARG A 380 -13.48 4.96 24.11
CA ARG A 380 -13.80 6.20 23.35
C ARG A 380 -14.41 6.01 21.95
N CYS A 381 -14.46 4.78 21.44
CA CYS A 381 -15.17 4.48 20.18
C CYS A 381 -16.54 3.84 20.44
N ARG A 382 -17.48 4.59 21.07
CA ARG A 382 -18.90 4.37 20.80
C ARG A 382 -19.16 4.98 19.42
N TRP A 383 -19.11 4.13 18.40
CA TRP A 383 -19.69 4.41 17.10
C TRP A 383 -21.15 4.82 17.32
N ARG A 384 -21.47 6.11 17.15
CA ARG A 384 -22.85 6.55 16.98
C ARG A 384 -23.31 6.07 15.62
N THR A 385 -24.01 4.95 15.62
CA THR A 385 -25.04 4.65 14.63
C THR A 385 -26.03 5.82 14.63
N SER A 386 -26.07 6.55 13.53
CA SER A 386 -27.20 7.42 13.19
C SER A 386 -27.39 7.29 11.70
N ALA A 387 -28.07 6.21 11.33
CA ALA A 387 -28.71 6.07 10.04
C ALA A 387 -29.63 7.29 9.83
N TRP A 388 -29.38 8.02 8.76
CA TRP A 388 -30.37 8.93 8.20
C TRP A 388 -31.47 8.07 7.59
N ILE A 389 -32.57 7.87 8.32
CA ILE A 389 -33.84 7.45 7.75
C ILE A 389 -34.74 8.68 7.78
N SER A 390 -35.03 9.19 6.59
CA SER A 390 -36.08 10.18 6.37
C SER A 390 -37.44 9.55 6.64
N SER A 391 -38.12 9.98 7.70
CA SER A 391 -39.56 9.81 7.84
C SER A 391 -40.18 11.17 8.13
N SER A 392 -40.85 11.71 7.12
CA SER A 392 -41.79 12.82 7.23
C SER A 392 -43.02 12.38 8.01
N ALA A 393 -43.24 12.93 9.20
CA ALA A 393 -44.57 13.16 9.76
C ALA A 393 -44.45 14.20 10.87
N GLY A 394 -45.23 15.27 10.76
CA GLY A 394 -45.13 16.47 11.59
C GLY A 394 -45.49 16.25 13.05
N SER A 395 -44.98 17.14 13.89
CA SER A 395 -45.64 17.48 15.16
C SER A 395 -45.23 18.90 15.55
N SER A 396 -46.25 19.72 15.66
CA SER A 396 -46.28 21.08 16.17
C SER A 396 -45.70 21.18 17.58
N ALA A 397 -44.83 22.16 17.83
CA ALA A 397 -44.52 22.63 19.17
C ALA A 397 -45.18 24.00 19.37
N ALA A 398 -46.23 24.02 20.19
CA ALA A 398 -46.82 25.24 20.74
C ALA A 398 -46.04 25.66 21.99
N SER A 399 -45.73 26.95 22.04
CA SER A 399 -45.00 27.64 23.09
C SER A 399 -45.90 28.08 24.24
N THR A 400 -45.46 27.82 25.47
CA THR A 400 -45.73 28.62 26.69
C THR A 400 -44.41 28.54 27.49
N GLY A 401 -43.80 29.58 28.05
CA GLY A 401 -44.18 30.94 28.36
C GLY A 401 -43.57 31.23 29.74
N ARG A 402 -42.58 32.12 29.87
CA ARG A 402 -42.40 33.05 31.00
C ARG A 402 -41.17 33.93 30.87
N ARG A 403 -41.39 35.19 31.24
CA ARG A 403 -40.51 36.36 31.24
C ARG A 403 -39.53 36.37 32.43
N ARG A 404 -38.41 37.09 32.27
CA ARG A 404 -37.87 38.20 33.12
C ARG A 404 -36.50 38.61 32.55
N SER A 405 -36.32 39.80 31.95
CA SER A 405 -35.80 41.07 32.55
C SER A 405 -34.50 40.85 33.35
N ALA A 406 -33.38 41.58 33.20
CA ALA A 406 -33.14 43.00 32.91
C ALA A 406 -31.62 43.15 32.57
N THR A 407 -31.18 44.03 31.65
CA THR A 407 -30.61 45.40 31.82
C THR A 407 -29.15 45.53 31.35
N ARG A 408 -28.95 46.47 30.39
CA ARG A 408 -27.91 47.51 30.22
C ARG A 408 -26.42 47.09 30.31
N SER A 409 -25.48 47.51 29.46
CA SER A 409 -25.23 48.74 28.68
C SER A 409 -24.12 48.39 27.66
N GLY A 410 -23.98 48.97 26.46
CA GLY A 410 -23.64 50.35 26.12
C GLY A 410 -22.92 50.32 24.74
N TRP A 411 -23.13 51.36 23.93
CA TRP A 411 -22.88 51.45 22.49
C TRP A 411 -21.44 51.82 22.11
N VAL A 412 -20.99 51.54 20.88
CA VAL A 412 -20.57 52.55 19.84
C VAL A 412 -20.53 51.88 18.44
N ARG A 413 -21.02 52.63 17.44
CA ARG A 413 -21.15 52.31 16.01
C ARG A 413 -19.83 52.47 15.24
N SER A 414 -19.65 51.66 14.19
CA SER A 414 -19.37 52.18 12.83
C SER A 414 -19.62 51.10 11.75
N ARG A 415 -20.33 51.51 10.70
CA ARG A 415 -20.56 50.82 9.40
C ARG A 415 -20.43 51.92 8.35
N PRO A 416 -19.99 51.65 7.10
CA PRO A 416 -20.98 51.27 6.08
C PRO A 416 -20.46 50.32 4.95
N LYS A 417 -21.33 49.42 4.44
CA LYS A 417 -21.88 49.35 3.05
C LYS A 417 -20.89 48.75 2.02
N ARG A 418 -21.21 47.82 1.10
CA ARG A 418 -22.37 47.33 0.30
C ARG A 418 -21.88 45.99 -0.35
N ALA A 419 -22.62 45.07 -0.96
CA ALA A 419 -24.04 44.80 -1.18
C ALA A 419 -24.13 43.34 -1.67
N TRP A 420 -25.08 42.57 -1.15
CA TRP A 420 -25.59 41.34 -1.77
C TRP A 420 -27.02 41.64 -2.23
N ARG A 421 -27.36 41.31 -3.47
CA ARG A 421 -28.75 41.31 -3.96
C ARG A 421 -29.10 39.90 -4.42
N CYS A 422 -30.20 39.41 -3.86
CA CYS A 422 -30.90 38.19 -4.17
C CYS A 422 -32.07 38.55 -5.12
N CYS A 423 -32.41 37.69 -6.08
CA CYS A 423 -33.81 37.58 -6.52
C CYS A 423 -34.12 36.20 -7.14
N ARG A 424 -35.34 35.78 -6.85
CA ARG A 424 -35.98 34.46 -6.97
C ARG A 424 -36.53 34.14 -8.38
N THR A 425 -36.56 32.83 -8.67
CA THR A 425 -37.63 32.00 -9.29
C THR A 425 -38.26 32.34 -10.66
N ARG A 426 -38.29 31.33 -11.55
CA ARG A 426 -39.48 30.89 -12.31
C ARG A 426 -39.40 29.41 -12.68
N ARG A 427 -40.56 28.74 -12.68
CA ARG A 427 -40.83 27.29 -12.87
C ARG A 427 -41.10 26.93 -14.34
N GLY A 428 -40.69 25.72 -14.75
CA GLY A 428 -41.38 24.76 -15.66
C GLY A 428 -41.39 25.05 -17.18
N PRO A 429 -41.62 24.05 -18.06
CA PRO A 429 -42.29 22.75 -17.82
C PRO A 429 -41.56 21.47 -18.28
N ARG A 430 -42.16 20.32 -17.95
CA ARG A 430 -41.84 18.91 -18.33
C ARG A 430 -42.32 18.56 -19.76
N TRP A 431 -41.67 17.61 -20.46
CA TRP A 431 -42.18 16.28 -20.89
C TRP A 431 -41.40 15.64 -22.05
N ALA A 432 -41.54 14.31 -22.13
CA ALA A 432 -41.38 13.38 -23.27
C ALA A 432 -39.99 12.77 -23.58
N GLY A 433 -39.90 11.45 -23.36
CA GLY A 433 -39.02 10.55 -24.13
C GLY A 433 -39.60 10.23 -25.52
N PRO A 434 -38.94 9.36 -26.29
CA PRO A 434 -39.54 8.03 -26.47
C PRO A 434 -38.55 6.85 -26.48
N THR A 435 -39.17 5.71 -26.22
CA THR A 435 -38.79 4.30 -26.33
C THR A 435 -38.43 3.81 -27.74
N GLY A 436 -37.66 2.71 -27.83
CA GLY A 436 -37.74 1.78 -28.97
C GLY A 436 -36.62 0.73 -29.09
N TRP A 437 -36.81 -0.45 -28.46
CA TRP A 437 -36.59 -1.85 -28.90
C TRP A 437 -35.23 -2.24 -29.56
N ARG A 438 -34.63 -3.42 -29.34
CA ARG A 438 -35.18 -4.78 -29.26
C ARG A 438 -34.14 -5.77 -28.69
N SER A 439 -34.66 -6.79 -28.05
CA SER A 439 -34.02 -8.00 -27.47
C SER A 439 -33.45 -8.99 -28.51
N SER A 440 -32.41 -9.73 -28.12
CA SER A 440 -32.27 -11.15 -28.46
C SER A 440 -31.55 -11.91 -27.34
N GLU A 441 -32.31 -12.77 -26.67
CA GLU A 441 -31.84 -13.86 -25.80
C GLU A 441 -31.34 -15.03 -26.65
N SER A 442 -30.30 -15.72 -26.16
CA SER A 442 -30.17 -17.18 -26.21
C SER A 442 -29.06 -17.58 -25.21
N SER A 443 -29.40 -17.92 -23.97
CA SER A 443 -29.66 -19.29 -23.47
C SER A 443 -28.48 -20.24 -23.67
N TRP A 444 -27.88 -20.75 -22.58
CA TRP A 444 -27.56 -22.16 -22.39
C TRP A 444 -27.44 -22.44 -20.88
N LYS A 445 -28.38 -23.25 -20.39
CA LYS A 445 -28.45 -23.82 -19.04
C LYS A 445 -27.58 -25.07 -18.94
N ALA A 446 -27.19 -25.34 -17.71
CA ALA A 446 -26.49 -26.53 -17.22
C ALA A 446 -27.24 -27.87 -17.43
N SER A 447 -26.45 -28.93 -17.63
CA SER A 447 -26.59 -30.32 -17.11
C SER A 447 -25.39 -31.11 -17.69
N ARG A 448 -24.66 -31.99 -17.00
CA ARG A 448 -24.87 -32.85 -15.83
C ARG A 448 -23.65 -32.85 -14.93
#